data_AF-A0A956HM34-F1
#
_entry.id   AF-A0A956HM34-F1
#
_cell.length_a   1.000
_cell.length_b   1.000
_cell.length_c   1.000
_cell.angle_alpha   90.00
_cell.angle_beta   90.00
_cell.angle_gamma   90.00
#
_symmetry.space_group_name_H-M   'P 1'
#
loop_
_entity.id
_entity.type
_entity.pdbx_description
1 polymer ?
#
loop_
_entity_poly.entity_id
_entity_poly.type
_entity_poly.pdbx_seq_one_letter_code
_entity_poly.pdbx_strand_id
1 'polypeptide(L)'
;MCGFSGEVTFDGDRASVTRVQRMTDALASRGPDGSGLFAQGRAALGHRRLKILDLSERAQQPMVDAARGLALVFNGCIYNFRELGDELRRRGHRLTSTGDTEVVLRAYAEWGPACVERLSGMFAFALYERESGRLVLARDRLGVKPLYLSRESGRLRFASSLPALLAGGDIDTGIDAVALHHYMTFHSVVPPPRTILRGVEKLPAATVAVIERDGARNEQQYWNLSFSRQRGDSSVTAAEWRARVHDSLRRAVERRMLADVPVGVLLSGGVDSSLVVGLLAEAGQTRLATFSIGFEAAHGERGDEFEYSDLVARAFSTEHHKLEIRSARLLEALPRAIAAMSEPMVSYDNVGFYLLAEEVSRHVKVVQSGQGADEIFAGYHWYPPLADSSAPADDYARVFFDRDHLEYADAVAPEHVAADHSRAFVAEQFAAPGAERAVDKALRLDTTVMLIDDPVKRVDNMT
;
A
#
# COMPACT_ATOMS: atom_id res chain seq x y z
N MET A 1 3.50 11.23 -1.10
CA MET A 1 4.13 10.27 -0.15
C MET A 1 5.63 10.12 -0.44
N CYS A 2 6.47 9.47 0.38
CA CYS A 2 7.86 9.24 -0.07
C CYS A 2 7.90 8.32 -1.32
N GLY A 3 9.01 8.38 -2.06
CA GLY A 3 9.30 7.47 -3.16
C GLY A 3 10.75 7.00 -3.08
N PHE A 4 11.03 5.76 -3.46
CA PHE A 4 12.40 5.27 -3.55
C PHE A 4 12.62 4.38 -4.76
N SER A 5 13.88 4.28 -5.17
CA SER A 5 14.33 3.40 -6.24
C SER A 5 15.76 2.90 -5.99
N GLY A 6 16.18 1.87 -6.71
CA GLY A 6 17.56 1.44 -6.67
C GLY A 6 17.89 0.34 -7.66
N GLU A 7 19.19 0.08 -7.77
CA GLU A 7 19.79 -0.96 -8.60
C GLU A 7 20.91 -1.65 -7.82
N VAL A 8 20.95 -2.98 -7.92
CA VAL A 8 22.07 -3.81 -7.46
C VAL A 8 22.50 -4.76 -8.57
N THR A 9 23.80 -4.79 -8.89
CA THR A 9 24.40 -5.67 -9.91
C THR A 9 25.01 -6.93 -9.30
N PHE A 10 24.98 -8.04 -10.05
CA PHE A 10 25.47 -9.36 -9.60
C PHE A 10 26.73 -9.82 -10.33
N ASP A 11 26.98 -9.27 -11.52
CA ASP A 11 28.05 -9.60 -12.47
C ASP A 11 29.39 -8.91 -12.19
N GLY A 12 29.47 -8.10 -11.11
CA GLY A 12 30.66 -7.35 -10.75
C GLY A 12 30.73 -5.95 -11.36
N ASP A 13 29.77 -5.56 -12.20
CA ASP A 13 29.66 -4.20 -12.70
C ASP A 13 29.27 -3.22 -11.59
N ARG A 14 29.47 -1.94 -11.85
CA ARG A 14 28.97 -0.88 -10.97
C ARG A 14 27.49 -0.63 -11.24
N ALA A 15 26.72 -0.34 -10.19
CA ALA A 15 25.36 0.15 -10.37
C ALA A 15 25.35 1.49 -11.11
N SER A 16 24.36 1.67 -11.99
CA SER A 16 24.22 2.88 -12.81
C SER A 16 23.54 4.00 -12.02
N VAL A 17 24.33 4.99 -11.60
CA VAL A 17 23.82 6.20 -10.94
C VAL A 17 22.86 6.96 -11.85
N THR A 18 23.17 7.07 -13.14
CA THR A 18 22.31 7.74 -14.11
C THR A 18 20.96 7.05 -14.27
N ARG A 19 20.93 5.71 -14.21
CA ARG A 19 19.68 4.95 -14.26
C ARG A 19 18.83 5.20 -13.02
N VAL A 20 19.42 5.07 -11.83
CA VAL A 20 18.73 5.31 -10.57
C VAL A 20 18.26 6.76 -10.44
N GLN A 21 19.00 7.74 -10.97
CA GLN A 21 18.56 9.12 -11.05
C GLN A 21 17.27 9.26 -11.87
N ARG A 22 17.20 8.67 -13.08
CA ARG A 22 15.95 8.70 -13.90
C ARG A 22 14.76 8.07 -13.17
N MET A 23 14.98 6.93 -12.52
CA MET A 23 13.95 6.27 -11.71
C MET A 23 13.50 7.16 -10.54
N THR A 24 14.44 7.85 -9.88
CA THR A 24 14.18 8.77 -8.77
C THR A 24 13.47 10.04 -9.23
N ASP A 25 13.73 10.52 -10.44
CA ASP A 25 13.07 11.70 -11.01
C ASP A 25 11.60 11.44 -11.36
N ALA A 26 11.29 10.23 -11.83
CA ALA A 26 9.90 9.80 -12.04
C ALA A 26 9.08 9.74 -10.74
N LEU A 27 9.73 9.78 -9.56
CA LEU A 27 9.07 9.78 -8.24
C LEU A 27 8.92 11.19 -7.63
N ALA A 28 9.26 12.26 -8.37
CA ALA A 28 9.30 13.62 -7.83
C ALA A 28 7.96 14.11 -7.26
N SER A 29 6.83 13.76 -7.89
CA SER A 29 5.49 14.14 -7.41
C SER A 29 5.14 13.55 -6.05
N ARG A 30 5.63 12.33 -5.77
CA ARG A 30 5.39 11.67 -4.50
C ARG A 30 6.11 12.44 -3.38
N GLY A 31 7.42 12.64 -3.54
CA GLY A 31 8.29 13.26 -2.54
C GLY A 31 8.88 14.60 -2.98
N PRO A 32 8.10 15.70 -2.96
CA PRO A 32 8.51 17.00 -3.48
C PRO A 32 9.46 17.78 -2.54
N ASP A 33 9.58 17.39 -1.27
CA ASP A 33 10.32 18.16 -0.26
C ASP A 33 11.82 17.90 -0.25
N GLY A 34 12.30 16.85 -0.91
CA GLY A 34 13.73 16.53 -0.96
C GLY A 34 14.08 15.36 -1.88
N SER A 35 15.34 15.27 -2.27
CA SER A 35 15.89 14.18 -3.08
C SER A 35 17.28 13.78 -2.61
N GLY A 36 17.62 12.50 -2.76
CA GLY A 36 18.96 12.00 -2.46
C GLY A 36 19.34 10.81 -3.32
N LEU A 37 20.64 10.66 -3.53
CA LEU A 37 21.25 9.49 -4.15
C LEU A 37 22.37 8.96 -3.28
N PHE A 38 22.52 7.65 -3.26
CA PHE A 38 23.65 6.93 -2.71
C PHE A 38 24.16 5.97 -3.78
N ALA A 39 25.47 5.89 -3.97
CA ALA A 39 26.08 4.95 -4.91
C ALA A 39 27.39 4.43 -4.35
N GLN A 40 27.53 3.11 -4.30
CA GLN A 40 28.73 2.46 -3.83
C GLN A 40 28.93 1.10 -4.51
N GLY A 41 29.91 1.05 -5.42
CA GLY A 41 30.24 -0.18 -6.16
C GLY A 41 29.03 -0.73 -6.90
N ARG A 42 28.57 -1.91 -6.48
CA ARG A 42 27.44 -2.66 -7.06
C ARG A 42 26.06 -2.13 -6.74
N ALA A 43 25.92 -1.14 -5.86
CA ALA A 43 24.62 -0.66 -5.39
C ALA A 43 24.45 0.84 -5.63
N ALA A 44 23.27 1.24 -6.11
CA ALA A 44 22.83 2.62 -6.14
C ALA A 44 21.38 2.71 -5.62
N LEU A 45 21.12 3.67 -4.76
CA LEU A 45 19.83 3.92 -4.12
C LEU A 45 19.43 5.37 -4.35
N GLY A 46 18.14 5.62 -4.56
CA GLY A 46 17.59 6.95 -4.72
C GLY A 46 16.30 7.13 -3.94
N HIS A 47 16.07 8.34 -3.48
CA HIS A 47 14.91 8.68 -2.64
C HIS A 47 14.34 10.06 -2.99
N ARG A 48 13.01 10.15 -2.92
CA ARG A 48 12.20 11.37 -2.96
C ARG A 48 11.43 11.47 -1.66
N ARG A 49 11.56 12.60 -0.98
CA ARG A 49 11.09 12.78 0.39
C ARG A 49 9.85 13.65 0.45
N LEU A 50 8.83 13.17 1.15
CA LEU A 50 7.76 14.00 1.71
C LEU A 50 8.03 14.11 3.22
N LYS A 51 8.25 15.32 3.72
CA LYS A 51 8.62 15.58 5.12
C LYS A 51 7.37 15.51 6.01
N ILE A 52 7.16 14.37 6.69
CA ILE A 52 6.05 14.11 7.61
C ILE A 52 6.50 13.94 9.07
N LEU A 53 7.57 13.16 9.28
CA LEU A 53 8.22 12.94 10.57
C LEU A 53 9.68 13.41 10.49
N ASP A 54 10.13 14.12 11.52
CA ASP A 54 11.41 14.83 11.62
C ASP A 54 11.69 15.69 10.40
N LEU A 55 11.20 16.93 10.38
CA LEU A 55 11.30 17.82 9.22
C LEU A 55 12.74 18.28 8.90
N SER A 56 13.72 17.91 9.73
CA SER A 56 15.12 18.29 9.56
C SER A 56 15.84 17.42 8.50
N GLU A 57 17.04 17.85 8.14
CA GLU A 57 17.93 17.10 7.25
C GLU A 57 18.54 15.85 7.93
N ARG A 58 18.36 15.67 9.24
CA ARG A 58 18.86 14.46 9.94
C ARG A 58 18.09 13.20 9.55
N ALA A 59 16.85 13.36 9.08
CA ALA A 59 16.03 12.28 8.53
C ALA A 59 16.08 12.21 7.00
N GLN A 60 17.08 12.83 6.36
CA GLN A 60 17.28 12.76 4.92
C GLN A 60 17.61 11.32 4.48
N GLN A 61 17.17 10.97 3.28
CA GLN A 61 17.37 9.65 2.68
C GLN A 61 18.02 9.76 1.29
N PRO A 62 18.79 8.75 0.82
CA PRO A 62 19.16 7.51 1.51
C PRO A 62 19.90 7.75 2.84
N MET A 63 19.48 7.08 3.91
CA MET A 63 20.06 7.23 5.23
C MET A 63 21.22 6.25 5.39
N VAL A 64 22.40 6.74 5.74
CA VAL A 64 23.64 5.95 5.75
C VAL A 64 24.23 5.86 7.15
N ASP A 65 24.47 4.65 7.64
CA ASP A 65 25.38 4.38 8.76
C ASP A 65 26.73 3.94 8.20
N ALA A 66 27.64 4.90 8.02
CA ALA A 66 28.96 4.64 7.46
C ALA A 66 29.79 3.67 8.31
N ALA A 67 29.64 3.72 9.63
CA ALA A 67 30.41 2.89 10.57
C ALA A 67 30.00 1.41 10.46
N ARG A 68 28.71 1.14 10.25
CA ARG A 68 28.18 -0.23 10.06
C ARG A 68 28.08 -0.66 8.60
N GLY A 69 28.32 0.25 7.66
CA GLY A 69 28.23 -0.06 6.23
C GLY A 69 26.81 -0.29 5.75
N LEU A 70 25.83 0.40 6.34
CA LEU A 70 24.42 0.25 6.00
C LEU A 70 23.90 1.49 5.27
N ALA A 71 23.09 1.29 4.23
CA ALA A 71 22.36 2.36 3.55
C ALA A 71 20.89 1.97 3.36
N LEU A 72 19.96 2.84 3.76
CA LEU A 72 18.52 2.60 3.76
C LEU A 72 17.78 3.62 2.89
N VAL A 73 16.83 3.13 2.11
CA VAL A 73 15.71 3.92 1.55
C VAL A 73 14.38 3.33 2.01
N PHE A 74 13.45 4.20 2.39
CA PHE A 74 12.23 3.87 3.12
C PHE A 74 11.08 4.77 2.67
N ASN A 75 9.94 4.16 2.37
CA ASN A 75 8.65 4.83 2.21
C ASN A 75 7.66 4.20 3.19
N GLY A 76 7.16 4.97 4.14
CA GLY A 76 6.26 4.46 5.17
C GLY A 76 6.12 5.37 6.38
N CYS A 77 5.48 4.83 7.41
CA CYS A 77 5.41 5.38 8.75
C CYS A 77 5.42 4.21 9.76
N ILE A 78 6.39 4.20 10.68
CA ILE A 78 6.44 3.23 11.78
C ILE A 78 5.77 3.84 13.01
N TYR A 79 4.56 3.41 13.35
CA TYR A 79 3.77 3.99 14.43
C TYR A 79 4.35 3.76 15.83
N ASN A 80 5.14 2.71 16.04
CA ASN A 80 5.81 2.42 17.32
C ASN A 80 7.29 2.87 17.35
N PHE A 81 7.68 3.84 16.52
CA PHE A 81 9.07 4.24 16.39
C PHE A 81 9.65 4.85 17.67
N ARG A 82 8.83 5.51 18.49
CA ARG A 82 9.27 6.14 19.75
C ARG A 82 9.66 5.06 20.77
N GLU A 83 8.79 4.07 20.95
CA GLU A 83 9.01 2.94 21.85
C GLU A 83 10.19 2.09 21.42
N LEU A 84 10.29 1.78 20.11
CA LEU A 84 11.44 1.07 19.54
C LEU A 84 12.73 1.88 19.66
N GLY A 85 12.66 3.19 19.44
CA GLY A 85 13.80 4.08 19.59
C GLY A 85 14.35 4.06 21.01
N ASP A 86 13.49 4.05 22.02
CA ASP A 86 13.89 3.94 23.42
C ASP A 86 14.48 2.56 23.77
N GLU A 87 13.93 1.48 23.20
CA GLU A 87 14.52 0.15 23.31
C GLU A 87 15.94 0.13 22.71
N LEU A 88 16.12 0.69 21.52
CA LEU A 88 17.40 0.75 20.84
C LEU A 88 18.43 1.59 21.61
N ARG A 89 18.01 2.72 22.20
CA ARG A 89 18.88 3.52 23.10
C ARG A 89 19.33 2.71 24.31
N ARG A 90 18.43 1.95 24.95
CA ARG A 90 18.78 1.04 26.06
C ARG A 90 19.76 -0.07 25.64
N ARG A 91 19.71 -0.49 24.38
CA ARG A 91 20.66 -1.44 23.76
C ARG A 91 21.97 -0.79 23.29
N GLY A 92 22.16 0.51 23.52
CA GLY A 92 23.40 1.24 23.23
C GLY A 92 23.46 1.91 21.85
N HIS A 93 22.35 1.91 21.09
CA HIS A 93 22.29 2.67 19.84
C HIS A 93 22.20 4.17 20.10
N ARG A 94 22.89 4.95 19.29
CA ARG A 94 22.78 6.41 19.29
C ARG A 94 21.88 6.82 18.11
N LEU A 95 20.75 7.42 18.45
CA LEU A 95 19.82 8.03 17.48
C LEU A 95 20.12 9.52 17.39
N THR A 96 20.20 10.03 16.18
CA THR A 96 20.55 11.44 15.87
C THR A 96 19.39 12.21 15.24
N SER A 97 18.43 11.50 14.67
CA SER A 97 17.15 11.99 14.18
C SER A 97 16.04 11.68 15.19
N THR A 98 14.91 12.37 15.04
CA THR A 98 13.66 12.07 15.74
C THR A 98 12.67 11.34 14.84
N GLY A 99 13.09 10.94 13.63
CA GLY A 99 12.27 10.26 12.64
C GLY A 99 12.30 8.74 12.78
N ASP A 100 11.29 8.09 12.22
CA ASP A 100 11.18 6.64 12.18
C ASP A 100 12.21 5.95 11.26
N THR A 101 12.69 6.65 10.24
CA THR A 101 13.68 6.12 9.28
C THR A 101 14.95 5.63 9.98
N GLU A 102 15.49 6.39 10.94
CA GLU A 102 16.69 5.96 11.67
C GLU A 102 16.37 4.79 12.60
N VAL A 103 15.17 4.74 13.17
CA VAL A 103 14.71 3.61 13.98
C VAL A 103 14.71 2.33 13.14
N VAL A 104 14.26 2.36 11.89
CA VAL A 104 14.33 1.21 10.97
C VAL A 104 15.79 0.80 10.72
N LEU A 105 16.67 1.76 10.42
CA LEU A 105 18.09 1.49 10.18
C LEU A 105 18.77 0.86 11.40
N ARG A 106 18.51 1.37 12.61
CA ARG A 106 19.04 0.83 13.87
C ARG A 106 18.42 -0.51 14.23
N ALA A 107 17.13 -0.69 14.00
CA ALA A 107 16.45 -1.95 14.23
C ALA A 107 17.05 -3.06 13.36
N TYR A 108 17.34 -2.78 12.09
CA TYR A 108 18.06 -3.72 11.24
C TYR A 108 19.48 -3.98 11.75
N ALA A 109 20.22 -2.94 12.17
CA ALA A 109 21.57 -3.13 12.72
C ALA A 109 21.59 -4.02 13.99
N GLU A 110 20.51 -4.02 14.77
CA GLU A 110 20.38 -4.82 15.99
C GLU A 110 19.88 -6.24 15.73
N TRP A 111 18.84 -6.39 14.89
CA TRP A 111 18.10 -7.65 14.74
C TRP A 111 18.17 -8.26 13.34
N GLY A 112 18.90 -7.63 12.42
CA GLY A 112 18.98 -8.05 11.02
C GLY A 112 17.61 -8.03 10.33
N PRO A 113 17.38 -8.93 9.36
CA PRO A 113 16.11 -9.05 8.64
C PRO A 113 14.88 -9.25 9.54
N ALA A 114 15.04 -9.86 10.72
CA ALA A 114 13.96 -10.08 11.68
C ALA A 114 13.46 -8.78 12.37
N CYS A 115 14.07 -7.63 12.08
CA CYS A 115 13.62 -6.34 12.60
C CYS A 115 12.16 -6.03 12.24
N VAL A 116 11.67 -6.53 11.09
CA VAL A 116 10.31 -6.31 10.60
C VAL A 116 9.22 -6.84 11.54
N GLU A 117 9.50 -7.86 12.35
CA GLU A 117 8.56 -8.42 13.31
C GLU A 117 8.24 -7.43 14.44
N ARG A 118 9.18 -6.51 14.70
CA ARG A 118 9.04 -5.44 15.71
C ARG A 118 8.39 -4.18 15.16
N LEU A 119 8.32 -4.01 13.85
CA LEU A 119 7.78 -2.82 13.21
C LEU A 119 6.24 -2.88 13.19
N SER A 120 5.59 -1.85 13.73
CA SER A 120 4.16 -1.61 13.60
C SER A 120 3.94 -0.38 12.73
N GLY A 121 3.66 -0.57 11.45
CA GLY A 121 3.55 0.52 10.50
C GLY A 121 3.08 0.08 9.13
N MET A 122 2.92 1.06 8.23
CA MET A 122 2.90 0.84 6.79
C MET A 122 4.28 1.17 6.25
N PHE A 123 4.90 0.29 5.47
CA PHE A 123 6.27 0.48 5.02
C PHE A 123 6.65 -0.40 3.85
N ALA A 124 7.51 0.15 3.00
CA ALA A 124 8.40 -0.61 2.14
C ALA A 124 9.80 -0.01 2.27
N PHE A 125 10.82 -0.85 2.36
CA PHE A 125 12.20 -0.38 2.40
C PHE A 125 13.16 -1.27 1.62
N ALA A 126 14.28 -0.67 1.25
CA ALA A 126 15.45 -1.34 0.75
C ALA A 126 16.68 -0.94 1.57
N LEU A 127 17.41 -1.93 2.06
CA LEU A 127 18.62 -1.73 2.86
C LEU A 127 19.78 -2.49 2.22
N TYR A 128 20.90 -1.79 2.00
CA TYR A 128 22.12 -2.36 1.44
C TYR A 128 23.20 -2.50 2.51
N GLU A 129 23.84 -3.67 2.55
CA GLU A 129 24.99 -3.98 3.39
C GLU A 129 26.28 -3.95 2.56
N ARG A 130 27.22 -3.06 2.93
CA ARG A 130 28.49 -2.89 2.21
C ARG A 130 29.36 -4.13 2.24
N GLU A 131 29.54 -4.74 3.42
CA GLU A 131 30.50 -5.80 3.65
C GLU A 131 30.07 -7.13 3.01
N SER A 132 28.81 -7.52 3.21
CA SER A 132 28.24 -8.74 2.62
C SER A 132 27.85 -8.54 1.14
N GLY A 133 27.53 -7.31 0.73
CA GLY A 133 26.95 -6.99 -0.57
C GLY A 133 25.47 -7.34 -0.69
N ARG A 134 24.81 -7.67 0.44
CA ARG A 134 23.39 -8.04 0.48
C ARG A 134 22.49 -6.83 0.33
N LEU A 135 21.37 -7.05 -0.36
CA LEU A 135 20.23 -6.14 -0.38
C LEU A 135 19.06 -6.81 0.35
N VAL A 136 18.50 -6.13 1.34
CA VAL A 136 17.30 -6.56 2.06
C VAL A 136 16.15 -5.66 1.66
N LEU A 137 15.10 -6.27 1.12
CA LEU A 137 13.84 -5.64 0.78
C LEU A 137 12.78 -6.11 1.75
N ALA A 138 11.92 -5.22 2.23
CA ALA A 138 10.79 -5.62 3.05
C ALA A 138 9.55 -4.80 2.74
N ARG A 139 8.39 -5.42 2.90
CA ARG A 139 7.07 -4.81 2.70
C ARG A 139 6.15 -5.15 3.87
N ASP A 140 5.35 -4.17 4.29
CA ASP A 140 4.50 -4.28 5.49
C ASP A 140 3.43 -5.38 5.40
N ARG A 141 2.80 -5.64 6.56
CA ARG A 141 1.89 -6.77 6.79
C ARG A 141 0.74 -6.89 5.79
N LEU A 142 0.23 -5.76 5.31
CA LEU A 142 -0.88 -5.71 4.35
C LEU A 142 -0.47 -5.00 3.05
N GLY A 143 0.83 -4.93 2.76
CA GLY A 143 1.32 -4.40 1.50
C GLY A 143 0.93 -2.94 1.24
N VAL A 144 0.67 -2.14 2.27
CA VAL A 144 0.15 -0.77 2.14
C VAL A 144 1.08 0.10 1.30
N LYS A 145 2.39 -0.07 1.47
CA LYS A 145 3.38 0.62 0.62
C LYS A 145 3.81 -0.31 -0.52
N PRO A 146 3.79 0.17 -1.78
CA PRO A 146 4.16 -0.65 -2.94
C PRO A 146 5.67 -0.86 -3.05
N LEU A 147 6.06 -2.00 -3.65
CA LEU A 147 7.43 -2.30 -4.04
C LEU A 147 7.45 -3.20 -5.28
N TYR A 148 7.95 -2.64 -6.38
CA TYR A 148 8.10 -3.31 -7.67
C TYR A 148 9.56 -3.67 -7.91
N LEU A 149 9.82 -4.85 -8.49
CA LEU A 149 11.14 -5.37 -8.78
C LEU A 149 11.24 -5.78 -10.26
N SER A 150 12.43 -5.67 -10.84
CA SER A 150 12.77 -6.27 -12.13
C SER A 150 14.13 -6.93 -12.04
N ARG A 151 14.21 -8.18 -12.51
CA ARG A 151 15.41 -9.02 -12.48
C ARG A 151 15.77 -9.41 -13.91
N GLU A 152 16.62 -8.61 -14.54
CA GLU A 152 17.06 -8.81 -15.92
C GLU A 152 18.55 -8.49 -16.02
N SER A 153 19.25 -9.03 -17.01
CA SER A 153 20.62 -8.63 -17.38
C SER A 153 21.60 -8.48 -16.20
N GLY A 154 21.67 -9.52 -15.35
CA GLY A 154 22.65 -9.61 -14.26
C GLY A 154 22.45 -8.59 -13.12
N ARG A 155 21.27 -7.97 -13.02
CA ARG A 155 20.96 -6.98 -11.97
C ARG A 155 19.54 -7.14 -11.44
N LEU A 156 19.30 -6.57 -10.27
CA LEU A 156 17.98 -6.33 -9.72
C LEU A 156 17.76 -4.83 -9.59
N ARG A 157 16.63 -4.36 -10.09
CA ARG A 157 16.14 -3.00 -9.89
C ARG A 157 14.87 -3.03 -9.09
N PHE A 158 14.63 -1.98 -8.32
CA PHE A 158 13.41 -1.82 -7.55
C PHE A 158 12.95 -0.38 -7.52
N ALA A 159 11.64 -0.18 -7.36
CA ALA A 159 11.06 1.13 -7.12
C ALA A 159 9.72 1.03 -6.39
N SER A 160 9.33 2.12 -5.73
CA SER A 160 8.02 2.25 -5.09
C SER A 160 6.89 2.60 -6.08
N SER A 161 7.15 2.63 -7.39
CA SER A 161 6.12 2.71 -8.43
C SER A 161 6.60 2.03 -9.71
N LEU A 162 5.67 1.48 -10.48
CA LEU A 162 5.98 0.83 -11.76
C LEU A 162 6.55 1.84 -12.80
N PRO A 163 5.99 3.05 -13.01
CA PRO A 163 6.57 4.04 -13.92
C PRO A 163 8.01 4.40 -13.57
N ALA A 164 8.34 4.50 -12.28
CA ALA A 164 9.69 4.77 -11.84
C ALA A 164 10.66 3.62 -12.17
N LEU A 165 10.22 2.37 -12.00
CA LEU A 165 11.02 1.21 -12.39
C LEU A 165 11.26 1.19 -13.92
N LEU A 166 10.23 1.48 -14.71
CA LEU A 166 10.31 1.53 -16.18
C LEU A 166 11.18 2.68 -16.71
N ALA A 167 11.26 3.81 -16.01
CA ALA A 167 12.18 4.89 -16.33
C ALA A 167 13.67 4.46 -16.29
N GLY A 168 13.94 3.31 -15.65
CA GLY A 168 15.21 2.62 -15.73
C GLY A 168 15.59 2.17 -17.14
N GLY A 169 14.63 1.87 -18.02
CA GLY A 169 14.85 1.26 -19.34
C GLY A 169 15.18 -0.23 -19.27
N ASP A 170 15.39 -0.93 -20.39
CA ASP A 170 15.83 -2.34 -20.43
C ASP A 170 14.97 -3.29 -19.55
N ILE A 171 13.64 -3.21 -19.66
CA ILE A 171 12.68 -4.08 -18.97
C ILE A 171 11.71 -4.65 -20.01
N ASP A 172 11.38 -5.94 -19.91
CA ASP A 172 10.33 -6.54 -20.72
C ASP A 172 8.95 -5.94 -20.37
N THR A 173 8.40 -5.16 -21.29
CA THR A 173 7.08 -4.52 -21.19
C THR A 173 5.99 -5.31 -21.91
N GLY A 174 6.28 -6.54 -22.34
CA GLY A 174 5.28 -7.45 -22.88
C GLY A 174 4.21 -7.78 -21.84
N ILE A 175 2.99 -8.04 -22.32
CA ILE A 175 1.87 -8.41 -21.45
C ILE A 175 2.08 -9.81 -20.89
N ASP A 176 1.89 -9.95 -19.58
CA ASP A 176 1.77 -11.25 -18.90
C ASP A 176 0.33 -11.75 -19.03
N ALA A 177 0.13 -12.87 -19.73
CA ALA A 177 -1.20 -13.40 -20.03
C ALA A 177 -1.99 -13.83 -18.77
N VAL A 178 -1.29 -14.29 -17.73
CA VAL A 178 -1.92 -14.66 -16.46
C VAL A 178 -2.37 -13.40 -15.72
N ALA A 179 -1.53 -12.37 -15.70
CA ALA A 179 -1.86 -11.08 -15.11
C ALA A 179 -3.01 -10.39 -15.84
N LEU A 180 -3.04 -10.46 -17.18
CA LEU A 180 -4.17 -9.93 -17.98
C LEU A 180 -5.48 -10.65 -17.64
N HIS A 181 -5.43 -11.97 -17.47
CA HIS A 181 -6.60 -12.74 -17.04
C HIS A 181 -7.08 -12.29 -15.65
N HIS A 182 -6.20 -12.12 -14.67
CA HIS A 182 -6.59 -11.59 -13.36
C HIS A 182 -7.16 -10.17 -13.45
N TYR A 183 -6.48 -9.29 -14.17
CA TYR A 183 -6.88 -7.90 -14.38
C TYR A 183 -8.30 -7.80 -14.95
N MET A 184 -8.62 -8.63 -15.94
CA MET A 184 -9.93 -8.64 -16.60
C MET A 184 -11.00 -9.38 -15.79
N THR A 185 -10.66 -10.13 -14.75
CA THR A 185 -11.65 -10.88 -13.95
C THR A 185 -11.93 -10.23 -12.59
N PHE A 186 -10.93 -9.58 -11.97
CA PHE A 186 -10.96 -9.15 -10.56
C PHE A 186 -10.96 -7.63 -10.40
N HIS A 187 -11.77 -6.88 -11.15
CA HIS A 187 -11.83 -5.42 -11.03
C HIS A 187 -10.45 -4.74 -11.20
N SER A 188 -9.61 -5.21 -12.12
CA SER A 188 -8.21 -4.76 -12.31
C SER A 188 -7.21 -5.15 -11.22
N VAL A 189 -7.58 -6.05 -10.31
CA VAL A 189 -6.64 -6.65 -9.35
C VAL A 189 -5.75 -7.67 -10.04
N VAL A 190 -4.43 -7.51 -9.87
CA VAL A 190 -3.41 -8.46 -10.31
C VAL A 190 -2.64 -8.92 -9.09
N PRO A 191 -2.92 -10.10 -8.52
CA PRO A 191 -2.24 -10.57 -7.31
C PRO A 191 -0.71 -10.66 -7.46
N PRO A 192 0.07 -10.40 -6.40
CA PRO A 192 1.51 -10.61 -6.42
C PRO A 192 1.84 -12.10 -6.64
N PRO A 193 3.00 -12.43 -7.22
CA PRO A 193 4.09 -11.51 -7.56
C PRO A 193 3.90 -10.82 -8.91
N ARG A 194 2.80 -11.03 -9.64
CA ARG A 194 2.66 -10.55 -11.02
C ARG A 194 2.35 -9.05 -11.10
N THR A 195 2.74 -8.44 -12.20
CA THR A 195 2.11 -7.21 -12.73
C THR A 195 1.61 -7.47 -14.14
N ILE A 196 0.90 -6.53 -14.74
CA ILE A 196 0.50 -6.65 -16.16
C ILE A 196 1.72 -6.77 -17.10
N LEU A 197 2.89 -6.28 -16.67
CA LEU A 197 4.14 -6.32 -17.43
C LEU A 197 4.98 -7.53 -17.01
N ARG A 198 5.38 -8.34 -17.98
CA ARG A 198 6.10 -9.60 -17.76
C ARG A 198 7.46 -9.43 -17.07
N GLY A 199 8.18 -8.34 -17.36
CA GLY A 199 9.50 -8.05 -16.78
C GLY A 199 9.47 -7.45 -15.38
N VAL A 200 8.27 -7.30 -14.78
CA VAL A 200 8.10 -6.67 -13.47
C VAL A 200 7.27 -7.53 -12.52
N GLU A 201 7.80 -7.69 -11.31
CA GLU A 201 7.14 -8.36 -10.20
C GLU A 201 6.83 -7.39 -9.05
N LYS A 202 5.82 -7.69 -8.24
CA LYS A 202 5.56 -7.07 -6.94
C LYS A 202 6.16 -7.92 -5.83
N LEU A 203 6.86 -7.30 -4.87
CA LEU A 203 7.17 -8.00 -3.63
C LEU A 203 5.86 -8.27 -2.87
N PRO A 204 5.53 -9.52 -2.49
CA PRO A 204 4.30 -9.80 -1.74
C PRO A 204 4.24 -9.06 -0.40
N ALA A 205 3.03 -8.92 0.14
CA ALA A 205 2.83 -8.35 1.47
C ALA A 205 3.43 -9.25 2.56
N ALA A 206 3.78 -8.64 3.71
CA ALA A 206 4.37 -9.34 4.84
C ALA A 206 5.65 -10.14 4.50
N THR A 207 6.42 -9.69 3.52
CA THR A 207 7.60 -10.41 3.02
C THR A 207 8.87 -9.62 3.26
N VAL A 208 9.92 -10.35 3.66
CA VAL A 208 11.32 -9.92 3.57
C VAL A 208 12.00 -10.73 2.48
N ALA A 209 12.62 -10.05 1.51
CA ALA A 209 13.48 -10.67 0.51
C ALA A 209 14.94 -10.27 0.76
N VAL A 210 15.80 -11.26 0.97
CA VAL A 210 17.25 -11.09 1.04
C VAL A 210 17.84 -11.49 -0.31
N ILE A 211 18.53 -10.55 -0.93
CA ILE A 211 19.24 -10.74 -2.20
C ILE A 211 20.73 -10.77 -1.90
N GLU A 212 21.33 -11.94 -2.10
CA GLU A 212 22.74 -12.18 -1.87
C GLU A 212 23.62 -11.54 -2.94
N ARG A 213 24.93 -11.54 -2.69
CA ARG A 213 25.89 -10.90 -3.59
C ARG A 213 25.84 -11.48 -5.01
N ASP A 214 25.68 -12.78 -5.15
CA ASP A 214 25.55 -13.48 -6.43
C ASP A 214 24.16 -13.35 -7.08
N GLY A 215 23.22 -12.67 -6.41
CA GLY A 215 21.84 -12.51 -6.85
C GLY A 215 20.90 -13.61 -6.35
N ALA A 216 21.37 -14.60 -5.58
CA ALA A 216 20.48 -15.58 -4.95
C ALA A 216 19.44 -14.86 -4.08
N ARG A 217 18.18 -15.28 -4.19
CA ARG A 217 17.03 -14.65 -3.52
C ARG A 217 16.46 -15.63 -2.51
N ASN A 218 16.35 -15.18 -1.27
CA ASN A 218 15.60 -15.86 -0.22
C ASN A 218 14.45 -14.95 0.21
N GLU A 219 13.24 -15.51 0.26
CA GLU A 219 12.06 -14.80 0.74
C GLU A 219 11.45 -15.52 1.94
N GLN A 220 11.04 -14.71 2.91
CA GLN A 220 10.32 -15.17 4.07
C GLN A 220 9.09 -14.28 4.29
N GLN A 221 7.92 -14.92 4.36
CA GLN A 221 6.73 -14.29 4.92
C GLN A 221 6.90 -14.20 6.44
N TYR A 222 6.99 -12.99 6.98
CA TYR A 222 7.23 -12.77 8.41
C TYR A 222 5.94 -12.59 9.22
N TRP A 223 4.80 -12.41 8.55
CA TRP A 223 3.50 -12.24 9.19
C TRP A 223 2.39 -12.89 8.37
N ASN A 224 1.44 -13.52 9.06
CA ASN A 224 0.26 -14.13 8.45
C ASN A 224 -0.98 -13.88 9.34
N LEU A 225 -2.14 -13.73 8.71
CA LEU A 225 -3.43 -13.57 9.37
C LEU A 225 -4.17 -14.91 9.42
N SER A 226 -4.72 -15.26 10.58
CA SER A 226 -5.57 -16.45 10.73
C SER A 226 -7.03 -16.03 10.81
N PHE A 227 -7.88 -16.68 10.00
CA PHE A 227 -9.33 -16.53 10.00
C PHE A 227 -10.03 -17.73 10.66
N SER A 228 -9.26 -18.55 11.40
CA SER A 228 -9.81 -19.62 12.23
C SER A 228 -10.36 -19.05 13.53
N ARG A 229 -11.53 -19.54 13.93
CA ARG A 229 -12.12 -19.24 15.24
C ARG A 229 -11.21 -19.76 16.35
N GLN A 230 -10.91 -18.92 17.33
CA GLN A 230 -10.10 -19.30 18.48
C GLN A 230 -10.96 -19.97 19.54
N ARG A 231 -10.32 -20.85 20.33
CA ARG A 231 -10.99 -21.48 21.47
C ARG A 231 -11.42 -20.39 22.45
N GLY A 232 -12.73 -20.34 22.74
CA GLY A 232 -13.31 -19.35 23.64
C GLY A 232 -14.02 -18.20 22.93
N ASP A 233 -13.88 -18.03 21.62
CA ASP A 233 -14.60 -16.97 20.88
C ASP A 233 -16.12 -17.09 21.03
N SER A 234 -16.64 -18.32 21.08
CA SER A 234 -18.07 -18.59 21.29
C SER A 234 -18.59 -18.21 22.67
N SER A 235 -17.69 -18.00 23.64
CA SER A 235 -18.04 -17.57 25.00
C SER A 235 -18.01 -16.04 25.17
N VAL A 236 -17.47 -15.33 24.19
CA VAL A 236 -17.42 -13.86 24.18
C VAL A 236 -18.76 -13.33 23.68
N THR A 237 -19.38 -12.46 24.47
CA THR A 237 -20.67 -11.85 24.14
C THR A 237 -20.53 -10.80 23.03
N ALA A 238 -21.65 -10.48 22.36
CA ALA A 238 -21.67 -9.42 21.35
C ALA A 238 -21.25 -8.04 21.91
N ALA A 239 -21.54 -7.76 23.18
CA ALA A 239 -21.13 -6.52 23.84
C ALA A 239 -19.61 -6.46 24.04
N GLU A 240 -19.00 -7.56 24.46
CA GLU A 240 -17.55 -7.65 24.63
C GLU A 240 -16.81 -7.57 23.29
N TRP A 241 -17.31 -8.23 22.24
CA TRP A 241 -16.75 -8.08 20.90
C TRP A 241 -16.81 -6.63 20.42
N ARG A 242 -17.94 -5.94 20.62
CA ARG A 242 -18.08 -4.53 20.28
C ARG A 242 -17.05 -3.66 21.00
N ALA A 243 -16.84 -3.89 22.30
CA ALA A 243 -15.83 -3.17 23.08
C ALA A 243 -14.40 -3.44 22.57
N ARG A 244 -14.06 -4.69 22.24
CA ARG A 244 -12.74 -5.06 21.69
C ARG A 244 -12.46 -4.42 20.33
N VAL A 245 -13.47 -4.41 19.45
CA VAL A 245 -13.38 -3.78 18.12
C VAL A 245 -13.23 -2.27 18.28
N HIS A 246 -14.07 -1.63 19.08
CA HIS A 246 -14.00 -0.18 19.36
C HIS A 246 -12.62 0.22 19.89
N ASP A 247 -12.10 -0.46 20.91
CA ASP A 247 -10.80 -0.17 21.50
C ASP A 247 -9.63 -0.41 20.50
N SER A 248 -9.75 -1.40 19.62
CA SER A 248 -8.77 -1.65 18.56
C SER A 248 -8.78 -0.56 17.48
N LEU A 249 -9.96 -0.12 17.05
CA LEU A 249 -10.11 0.97 16.08
C LEU A 249 -9.66 2.31 16.67
N ARG A 250 -10.03 2.61 17.93
CA ARG A 250 -9.58 3.81 18.65
C ARG A 250 -8.05 3.89 18.70
N ARG A 251 -7.37 2.81 19.10
CA ARG A 251 -5.90 2.74 19.06
C ARG A 251 -5.35 2.90 17.64
N ALA A 252 -6.03 2.37 16.63
CA ALA A 252 -5.56 2.43 15.25
C ALA A 252 -5.59 3.86 14.71
N VAL A 253 -6.63 4.65 15.01
CA VAL A 253 -6.72 6.06 14.59
C VAL A 253 -5.78 6.96 15.39
N GLU A 254 -5.61 6.72 16.69
CA GLU A 254 -4.67 7.46 17.56
C GLU A 254 -3.22 7.32 17.06
N ARG A 255 -2.80 6.10 16.73
CA ARG A 255 -1.46 5.83 16.18
C ARG A 255 -1.18 6.55 14.87
N ARG A 256 -2.21 6.85 14.08
CA ARG A 256 -2.14 7.53 12.78
C ARG A 256 -2.21 9.06 12.89
N MET A 257 -2.31 9.59 14.11
CA MET A 257 -2.12 11.03 14.39
C MET A 257 -0.64 11.40 14.64
N LEU A 258 0.27 10.41 14.65
CA LEU A 258 1.70 10.65 14.81
C LEU A 258 2.29 11.27 13.53
N ALA A 259 2.35 12.60 13.48
CA ALA A 259 3.00 13.39 12.44
C ALA A 259 3.52 14.72 13.02
N ASP A 260 4.60 15.28 12.44
CA ASP A 260 5.09 16.64 12.77
C ASP A 260 4.39 17.72 11.90
N VAL A 261 3.34 17.33 11.19
CA VAL A 261 2.49 18.18 10.33
C VAL A 261 1.02 17.90 10.62
N PRO A 262 0.08 18.82 10.29
CA PRO A 262 -1.35 18.58 10.48
C PRO A 262 -1.85 17.33 9.73
N VAL A 263 -2.78 16.61 10.37
CA VAL A 263 -3.42 15.40 9.84
C VAL A 263 -4.91 15.69 9.63
N GLY A 264 -5.41 15.48 8.41
CA GLY A 264 -6.83 15.57 8.07
C GLY A 264 -7.51 14.20 7.96
N VAL A 265 -8.79 14.20 7.57
CA VAL A 265 -9.58 12.99 7.33
C VAL A 265 -10.37 13.14 6.03
N LEU A 266 -10.36 12.13 5.17
CA LEU A 266 -11.30 12.03 4.05
C LEU A 266 -12.66 11.57 4.57
N LEU A 267 -13.71 12.35 4.33
CA LEU A 267 -15.05 12.15 4.88
C LEU A 267 -16.08 12.06 3.75
N SER A 268 -16.58 10.86 3.45
CA SER A 268 -17.68 10.66 2.50
C SER A 268 -19.07 10.72 3.15
N GLY A 269 -19.12 10.66 4.48
CA GLY A 269 -20.37 10.46 5.23
C GLY A 269 -20.84 8.99 5.29
N GLY A 270 -20.17 8.08 4.59
CA GLY A 270 -20.30 6.63 4.81
C GLY A 270 -19.86 6.23 6.23
N VAL A 271 -20.26 5.03 6.66
CA VAL A 271 -20.03 4.57 8.04
C VAL A 271 -18.54 4.53 8.41
N ASP A 272 -17.67 4.16 7.47
CA ASP A 272 -16.24 3.95 7.74
C ASP A 272 -15.50 5.27 7.97
N SER A 273 -15.69 6.23 7.06
CA SER A 273 -15.08 7.56 7.17
C SER A 273 -15.65 8.35 8.35
N SER A 274 -16.95 8.19 8.62
CA SER A 274 -17.61 8.78 9.79
C SER A 274 -17.08 8.21 11.11
N LEU A 275 -16.83 6.90 11.16
CA LEU A 275 -16.28 6.23 12.33
C LEU A 275 -14.85 6.73 12.64
N VAL A 276 -14.03 6.97 11.62
CA VAL A 276 -12.69 7.58 11.81
C VAL A 276 -12.80 8.95 12.47
N VAL A 277 -13.69 9.82 11.99
CA VAL A 277 -13.91 11.16 12.59
C VAL A 277 -14.40 11.03 14.04
N GLY A 278 -15.40 10.16 14.29
CA GLY A 278 -15.94 9.96 15.62
C GLY A 278 -14.93 9.44 16.62
N LEU A 279 -14.10 8.46 16.24
CA LEU A 279 -13.05 7.90 17.08
C LEU A 279 -11.94 8.91 17.36
N LEU A 280 -11.58 9.77 16.39
CA LEU A 280 -10.60 10.84 16.62
C LEU A 280 -11.15 11.92 17.55
N ALA A 281 -12.43 12.28 17.41
CA ALA A 281 -13.10 13.19 18.34
C ALA A 281 -13.16 12.61 19.76
N GLU A 282 -13.47 11.32 19.89
CA GLU A 282 -13.42 10.60 21.17
C GLU A 282 -12.01 10.61 21.80
N ALA A 283 -10.97 10.47 20.97
CA ALA A 283 -9.57 10.60 21.38
C ALA A 283 -9.14 12.05 21.69
N GLY A 284 -10.07 13.00 21.72
CA GLY A 284 -9.86 14.39 22.10
C GLY A 284 -9.38 15.31 20.97
N GLN A 285 -9.38 14.84 19.71
CA GLN A 285 -9.12 15.73 18.58
C GLN A 285 -10.29 16.69 18.39
N THR A 286 -9.98 17.95 18.15
CA THR A 286 -10.99 19.00 17.93
C THR A 286 -10.66 19.74 16.64
N ARG A 287 -11.69 20.31 16.00
CA ARG A 287 -11.56 21.03 14.72
C ARG A 287 -10.77 20.23 13.66
N LEU A 288 -11.07 18.94 13.54
CA LEU A 288 -10.45 18.09 12.52
C LEU A 288 -10.67 18.69 11.13
N ALA A 289 -9.61 18.85 10.35
CA ALA A 289 -9.74 19.16 8.93
C ALA A 289 -10.34 17.94 8.23
N THR A 290 -11.53 18.10 7.65
CA THR A 290 -12.25 17.03 6.96
C THR A 290 -12.49 17.42 5.52
N PHE A 291 -12.32 16.49 4.59
CA PHE A 291 -12.41 16.74 3.16
C PHE A 291 -13.42 15.81 2.52
N SER A 292 -14.40 16.38 1.83
CA SER A 292 -15.41 15.66 1.05
C SER A 292 -15.34 16.07 -0.40
N ILE A 293 -15.64 15.11 -1.26
CA ILE A 293 -15.78 15.31 -2.69
C ILE A 293 -17.25 15.16 -3.07
N GLY A 294 -17.72 15.98 -3.98
CA GLY A 294 -19.06 15.86 -4.55
C GLY A 294 -18.98 16.09 -6.04
N PHE A 295 -19.76 15.33 -6.80
CA PHE A 295 -19.81 15.46 -8.26
C PHE A 295 -21.09 16.20 -8.67
N GLU A 296 -21.00 16.95 -9.77
CA GLU A 296 -22.20 17.55 -10.39
C GLU A 296 -23.25 16.46 -10.67
N ALA A 297 -24.52 16.75 -10.37
CA ALA A 297 -25.62 15.82 -10.58
C ALA A 297 -25.71 15.42 -12.06
N ALA A 298 -25.69 14.11 -12.34
CA ALA A 298 -25.88 13.55 -13.67
C ALA A 298 -27.13 12.67 -13.68
N HIS A 299 -27.92 12.74 -14.75
CA HIS A 299 -29.11 11.89 -14.96
C HIS A 299 -30.17 11.90 -13.83
N GLY A 300 -30.25 12.96 -13.04
CA GLY A 300 -31.22 13.10 -11.95
C GLY A 300 -30.80 12.45 -10.63
N GLU A 301 -29.64 11.78 -10.59
CA GLU A 301 -29.02 11.29 -9.37
C GLU A 301 -28.04 12.34 -8.83
N ARG A 302 -28.25 12.76 -7.58
CA ARG A 302 -27.31 13.61 -6.87
C ARG A 302 -26.22 12.70 -6.29
N GLY A 303 -25.04 12.69 -6.90
CA GLY A 303 -23.82 12.14 -6.30
C GLY A 303 -23.27 13.06 -5.21
N ASP A 304 -24.14 13.45 -4.28
CA ASP A 304 -23.86 14.46 -3.28
C ASP A 304 -23.64 13.79 -1.92
N GLU A 305 -22.43 13.24 -1.73
CA GLU A 305 -21.94 12.78 -0.43
C GLU A 305 -22.02 13.88 0.65
N PHE A 306 -22.17 15.17 0.26
CA PHE A 306 -22.22 16.28 1.19
C PHE A 306 -23.41 16.22 2.14
N GLU A 307 -24.54 15.61 1.77
CA GLU A 307 -25.67 15.45 2.70
C GLU A 307 -25.25 14.67 3.95
N TYR A 308 -24.53 13.56 3.74
CA TYR A 308 -24.07 12.68 4.82
C TYR A 308 -22.83 13.24 5.51
N SER A 309 -21.87 13.78 4.76
CA SER A 309 -20.65 14.35 5.35
C SER A 309 -20.96 15.58 6.22
N ASP A 310 -21.94 16.41 5.82
CA ASP A 310 -22.36 17.58 6.59
C ASP A 310 -22.96 17.21 7.96
N LEU A 311 -23.65 16.06 8.06
CA LEU A 311 -24.19 15.58 9.34
C LEU A 311 -23.05 15.27 10.33
N VAL A 312 -22.03 14.57 9.85
CA VAL A 312 -20.86 14.20 10.65
C VAL A 312 -20.05 15.46 11.01
N ALA A 313 -19.82 16.33 10.04
CA ALA A 313 -19.09 17.58 10.24
C ALA A 313 -19.75 18.47 11.31
N ARG A 314 -21.08 18.60 11.28
CA ARG A 314 -21.85 19.32 12.31
C ARG A 314 -21.76 18.62 13.67
N ALA A 315 -21.96 17.29 13.70
CA ALA A 315 -21.96 16.52 14.94
C ALA A 315 -20.62 16.63 15.71
N PHE A 316 -19.50 16.65 14.98
CA PHE A 316 -18.15 16.70 15.57
C PHE A 316 -17.47 18.07 15.43
N SER A 317 -18.16 19.09 14.93
CA SER A 317 -17.64 20.46 14.75
C SER A 317 -16.30 20.50 14.01
N THR A 318 -16.23 19.80 12.87
CA THR A 318 -15.01 19.71 12.06
C THR A 318 -14.78 20.98 11.22
N GLU A 319 -13.54 21.23 10.82
CA GLU A 319 -13.22 22.20 9.77
C GLU A 319 -13.47 21.51 8.42
N HIS A 320 -14.69 21.67 7.90
CA HIS A 320 -15.17 20.88 6.77
C HIS A 320 -14.94 21.58 5.42
N HIS A 321 -14.15 20.93 4.57
CA HIS A 321 -13.85 21.37 3.21
C HIS A 321 -14.64 20.53 2.22
N LYS A 322 -15.60 21.16 1.54
CA LYS A 322 -16.40 20.53 0.49
C LYS A 322 -15.85 20.90 -0.88
N LEU A 323 -15.51 19.87 -1.64
CA LEU A 323 -14.83 20.00 -2.92
C LEU A 323 -15.78 19.55 -4.03
N GLU A 324 -16.44 20.52 -4.66
CA GLU A 324 -17.32 20.26 -5.79
C GLU A 324 -16.48 20.11 -7.07
N ILE A 325 -16.54 18.93 -7.68
CA ILE A 325 -15.85 18.63 -8.93
C ILE A 325 -16.83 18.70 -10.08
N ARG A 326 -16.63 19.72 -10.91
CA ARG A 326 -17.36 19.86 -12.17
C ARG A 326 -17.00 18.77 -13.14
N SER A 327 -17.96 18.26 -13.91
CA SER A 327 -17.72 17.18 -14.88
C SER A 327 -16.63 17.53 -15.90
N ALA A 328 -16.52 18.81 -16.28
CA ALA A 328 -15.45 19.28 -17.17
C ALA A 328 -14.05 19.10 -16.58
N ARG A 329 -13.86 19.36 -15.28
CA ARG A 329 -12.57 19.19 -14.58
C ARG A 329 -12.16 17.72 -14.54
N LEU A 330 -13.12 16.80 -14.43
CA LEU A 330 -12.87 15.36 -14.44
C LEU A 330 -12.26 14.91 -15.78
N LEU A 331 -12.83 15.34 -16.90
CA LEU A 331 -12.31 15.02 -18.24
C LEU A 331 -10.92 15.63 -18.48
N GLU A 332 -10.69 16.87 -18.05
CA GLU A 332 -9.38 17.53 -18.15
C GLU A 332 -8.30 16.83 -17.30
N ALA A 333 -8.69 16.25 -16.16
CA ALA A 333 -7.76 15.57 -15.26
C ALA A 333 -7.37 14.16 -15.72
N LEU A 334 -8.20 13.53 -16.57
CA LEU A 334 -8.03 12.12 -16.95
C LEU A 334 -6.61 11.76 -17.43
N PRO A 335 -5.96 12.51 -18.35
CA PRO A 335 -4.60 12.18 -18.77
C PRO A 335 -3.57 12.23 -17.63
N ARG A 336 -3.74 13.17 -16.69
CA ARG A 336 -2.84 13.31 -15.52
C ARG A 336 -3.09 12.22 -14.48
N ALA A 337 -4.34 11.84 -14.27
CA ALA A 337 -4.72 10.73 -13.40
C ALA A 337 -4.14 9.41 -13.93
N ILE A 338 -4.29 9.13 -15.24
CA ILE A 338 -3.69 7.95 -15.88
C ILE A 338 -2.16 7.97 -15.75
N ALA A 339 -1.52 9.12 -15.98
CA ALA A 339 -0.07 9.24 -15.82
C ALA A 339 0.42 9.03 -14.37
N ALA A 340 -0.43 9.26 -13.38
CA ALA A 340 -0.12 9.02 -11.96
C ALA A 340 -0.30 7.55 -11.54
N MET A 341 -1.07 6.76 -12.30
CA MET A 341 -1.31 5.36 -11.99
C MET A 341 0.00 4.54 -12.07
N SER A 342 0.30 3.78 -11.01
CA SER A 342 1.37 2.77 -11.11
C SER A 342 0.96 1.63 -12.02
N GLU A 343 -0.28 1.15 -11.88
CA GLU A 343 -0.86 0.12 -12.72
C GLU A 343 -2.22 0.61 -13.22
N PRO A 344 -2.67 0.23 -14.43
CA PRO A 344 -3.98 0.64 -14.93
C PRO A 344 -5.10 0.32 -13.93
N MET A 345 -6.03 1.25 -13.72
CA MET A 345 -7.18 1.08 -12.84
C MET A 345 -8.44 1.54 -13.59
N VAL A 346 -9.54 0.79 -13.49
CA VAL A 346 -10.72 0.97 -14.37
C VAL A 346 -11.87 1.77 -13.76
N SER A 347 -11.89 2.02 -12.45
CA SER A 347 -12.96 2.80 -11.81
C SER A 347 -12.85 4.31 -12.12
N TYR A 348 -14.00 4.97 -12.32
CA TYR A 348 -14.10 6.42 -12.42
C TYR A 348 -13.67 7.12 -11.12
N ASP A 349 -13.79 6.44 -9.97
CA ASP A 349 -13.39 6.95 -8.66
C ASP A 349 -11.91 7.31 -8.62
N ASN A 350 -11.07 6.67 -9.45
CA ASN A 350 -9.64 6.96 -9.49
C ASN A 350 -9.36 8.42 -9.86
N VAL A 351 -10.10 8.96 -10.82
CA VAL A 351 -9.96 10.38 -11.22
C VAL A 351 -10.48 11.29 -10.11
N GLY A 352 -11.57 10.88 -9.43
CA GLY A 352 -12.08 11.55 -8.24
C GLY A 352 -11.04 11.64 -7.13
N PHE A 353 -10.40 10.51 -6.78
CA PHE A 353 -9.33 10.44 -5.79
C PHE A 353 -8.12 11.28 -6.18
N TYR A 354 -7.73 11.29 -7.46
CA TYR A 354 -6.63 12.13 -7.95
C TYR A 354 -6.92 13.62 -7.73
N LEU A 355 -8.13 14.07 -8.07
CA LEU A 355 -8.55 15.45 -7.88
C LEU A 355 -8.73 15.80 -6.40
N LEU A 356 -9.25 14.87 -5.59
CA LEU A 356 -9.33 15.00 -4.14
C LEU A 356 -7.94 15.19 -3.55
N ALA A 357 -6.96 14.37 -3.93
CA ALA A 357 -5.59 14.47 -3.47
C ALA A 357 -4.93 15.79 -3.90
N GLU A 358 -5.13 16.21 -5.15
CA GLU A 358 -4.66 17.49 -5.68
C GLU A 358 -5.13 18.65 -4.79
N GLU A 359 -6.40 18.63 -4.37
CA GLU A 359 -6.98 19.69 -3.56
C GLU A 359 -6.56 19.58 -2.08
N VAL A 360 -6.64 18.39 -1.48
CA VAL A 360 -6.22 18.11 -0.09
C VAL A 360 -4.76 18.53 0.13
N SER A 361 -3.88 18.28 -0.85
CA SER A 361 -2.45 18.61 -0.77
C SER A 361 -2.16 20.11 -0.59
N ARG A 362 -3.13 20.98 -0.93
CA ARG A 362 -3.04 22.43 -0.71
C ARG A 362 -3.25 22.82 0.75
N HIS A 363 -3.85 21.93 1.55
CA HIS A 363 -4.22 22.16 2.95
C HIS A 363 -3.37 21.35 3.91
N VAL A 364 -3.21 20.04 3.66
CA VAL A 364 -2.52 19.10 4.54
C VAL A 364 -1.69 18.10 3.75
N LYS A 365 -0.63 17.57 4.36
CA LYS A 365 0.24 16.54 3.76
C LYS A 365 -0.17 15.11 4.12
N VAL A 366 -1.02 14.94 5.14
CA VAL A 366 -1.44 13.65 5.67
C VAL A 366 -2.94 13.66 5.87
N VAL A 367 -3.60 12.60 5.40
CA VAL A 367 -5.01 12.34 5.69
C VAL A 367 -5.21 10.89 6.11
N GLN A 368 -6.17 10.66 7.00
CA GLN A 368 -6.70 9.33 7.28
C GLN A 368 -7.88 9.04 6.35
N SER A 369 -8.04 7.78 5.97
CA SER A 369 -9.11 7.31 5.09
C SER A 369 -9.76 6.05 5.70
N GLY A 370 -11.06 5.88 5.48
CA GLY A 370 -11.81 4.68 5.88
C GLY A 370 -11.66 3.48 4.93
N GLN A 371 -10.86 3.62 3.86
CA GLN A 371 -10.60 2.55 2.90
C GLN A 371 -10.05 1.30 3.59
N GLY A 372 -10.59 0.14 3.19
CA GLY A 372 -10.24 -1.16 3.75
C GLY A 372 -11.21 -1.70 4.80
N ALA A 373 -12.22 -0.92 5.19
CA ALA A 373 -13.20 -1.37 6.17
C ALA A 373 -14.09 -2.51 5.62
N ASP A 374 -14.52 -2.42 4.36
CA ASP A 374 -15.41 -3.41 3.74
C ASP A 374 -14.77 -4.80 3.64
N GLU A 375 -13.48 -4.88 3.30
CA GLU A 375 -12.72 -6.14 3.22
C GLU A 375 -12.49 -6.77 4.60
N ILE A 376 -12.44 -5.95 5.66
CA ILE A 376 -12.19 -6.40 7.04
C ILE A 376 -13.51 -6.78 7.75
N PHE A 377 -14.61 -6.07 7.48
CA PHE A 377 -15.89 -6.21 8.16
C PHE A 377 -16.98 -6.87 7.32
N ALA A 378 -16.63 -7.41 6.15
CA ALA A 378 -17.58 -8.04 5.24
C ALA A 378 -18.65 -7.08 4.71
N GLY A 379 -18.27 -5.84 4.36
CA GLY A 379 -19.20 -4.75 4.01
C GLY A 379 -19.81 -4.85 2.61
N TYR A 380 -19.18 -5.61 1.70
CA TYR A 380 -19.65 -5.75 0.33
C TYR A 380 -20.84 -6.70 0.16
N HIS A 381 -21.64 -6.43 -0.87
CA HIS A 381 -22.84 -7.20 -1.21
C HIS A 381 -22.56 -8.67 -1.60
N TRP A 382 -21.31 -9.03 -1.89
CA TRP A 382 -20.92 -10.40 -2.26
C TRP A 382 -20.68 -11.33 -1.06
N TYR A 383 -20.59 -10.83 0.18
CA TYR A 383 -20.40 -11.70 1.35
C TYR A 383 -21.64 -12.48 1.79
N PRO A 384 -22.86 -11.90 1.86
CA PRO A 384 -24.04 -12.63 2.32
C PRO A 384 -24.33 -13.94 1.56
N PRO A 385 -24.21 -14.01 0.22
CA PRO A 385 -24.35 -15.28 -0.53
C PRO A 385 -23.35 -16.37 -0.11
N LEU A 386 -22.21 -16.00 0.49
CA LEU A 386 -21.14 -16.91 0.88
C LEU A 386 -21.27 -17.42 2.32
N ALA A 387 -22.23 -16.93 3.10
CA ALA A 387 -22.33 -17.27 4.53
C ALA A 387 -22.48 -18.78 4.78
N ASP A 388 -23.27 -19.45 3.92
CA ASP A 388 -23.65 -20.87 4.05
C ASP A 388 -23.39 -21.67 2.76
N SER A 389 -22.51 -21.16 1.89
CA SER A 389 -22.17 -21.79 0.61
C SER A 389 -21.48 -23.16 0.78
N SER A 390 -21.92 -24.16 0.02
CA SER A 390 -21.27 -25.47 -0.09
C SER A 390 -20.26 -25.59 -1.26
N ALA A 391 -20.25 -24.62 -2.19
CA ALA A 391 -19.34 -24.55 -3.33
C ALA A 391 -18.61 -23.20 -3.37
N PRO A 392 -17.78 -22.89 -2.35
CA PRO A 392 -17.41 -21.51 -2.05
C PRO A 392 -16.58 -20.82 -3.12
N ALA A 393 -15.75 -21.54 -3.87
CA ALA A 393 -14.98 -20.95 -4.95
C ALA A 393 -15.85 -20.61 -6.18
N ASP A 394 -16.87 -21.43 -6.48
CA ASP A 394 -17.82 -21.15 -7.57
C ASP A 394 -18.79 -20.03 -7.18
N ASP A 395 -19.25 -20.05 -5.93
CA ASP A 395 -20.14 -19.03 -5.41
C ASP A 395 -19.43 -17.67 -5.34
N TYR A 396 -18.17 -17.62 -4.90
CA TYR A 396 -17.36 -16.39 -4.93
C TYR A 396 -17.14 -15.89 -6.36
N ALA A 397 -16.80 -16.78 -7.29
CA ALA A 397 -16.63 -16.40 -8.70
C ALA A 397 -17.89 -15.74 -9.27
N ARG A 398 -19.07 -16.28 -8.97
CA ARG A 398 -20.35 -15.71 -9.45
C ARG A 398 -20.65 -14.31 -8.92
N VAL A 399 -20.22 -13.97 -7.71
CA VAL A 399 -20.58 -12.71 -7.04
C VAL A 399 -19.48 -11.65 -7.12
N PHE A 400 -18.25 -12.03 -7.43
CA PHE A 400 -17.09 -11.14 -7.47
C PHE A 400 -16.51 -10.96 -8.87
N PHE A 401 -16.59 -11.95 -9.77
CA PHE A 401 -15.92 -11.84 -11.06
C PHE A 401 -16.65 -10.85 -11.97
N ASP A 402 -15.91 -9.98 -12.63
CA ASP A 402 -16.45 -9.06 -13.64
C ASP A 402 -17.04 -9.79 -14.85
N ARG A 403 -16.42 -10.94 -15.20
CA ARG A 403 -16.73 -11.74 -16.38
C ARG A 403 -16.17 -13.15 -16.23
N ASP A 404 -16.77 -14.09 -16.94
CA ASP A 404 -16.27 -15.46 -17.00
C ASP A 404 -15.13 -15.64 -18.02
N HIS A 405 -14.56 -16.85 -18.07
CA HIS A 405 -13.43 -17.16 -18.95
C HIS A 405 -13.79 -17.09 -20.44
N LEU A 406 -15.04 -17.40 -20.82
CA LEU A 406 -15.46 -17.35 -22.21
C LEU A 406 -15.58 -15.90 -22.68
N GLU A 407 -16.21 -15.05 -21.87
CA GLU A 407 -16.28 -13.62 -22.14
C GLU A 407 -14.88 -12.97 -22.15
N TYR A 408 -13.97 -13.39 -21.26
CA TYR A 408 -12.56 -12.99 -21.33
C TYR A 408 -11.92 -13.39 -22.67
N ALA A 409 -12.09 -14.63 -23.10
CA ALA A 409 -11.50 -15.15 -24.33
C ALA A 409 -12.00 -14.41 -25.58
N ASP A 410 -13.27 -13.99 -25.57
CA ASP A 410 -13.86 -13.18 -26.64
C ASP A 410 -13.35 -11.73 -26.64
N ALA A 411 -12.91 -11.21 -25.49
CA ALA A 411 -12.48 -9.82 -25.32
C ALA A 411 -10.97 -9.58 -25.60
N VAL A 412 -10.15 -10.62 -25.65
CA VAL A 412 -8.68 -10.49 -25.78
C VAL A 412 -8.15 -11.15 -27.05
N ALA A 413 -6.94 -10.77 -27.45
CA ALA A 413 -6.26 -11.38 -28.59
C ALA A 413 -5.99 -12.88 -28.33
N PRO A 414 -6.09 -13.77 -29.34
CA PRO A 414 -5.96 -15.22 -29.15
C PRO A 414 -4.68 -15.68 -28.45
N GLU A 415 -3.57 -14.97 -28.61
CA GLU A 415 -2.30 -15.24 -27.94
C GLU A 415 -2.33 -15.04 -26.41
N HIS A 416 -3.36 -14.38 -25.89
CA HIS A 416 -3.58 -14.16 -24.46
C HIS A 416 -4.67 -15.07 -23.88
N VAL A 417 -5.30 -15.89 -24.71
CA VAL A 417 -6.26 -16.90 -24.28
C VAL A 417 -5.50 -18.15 -23.85
N ALA A 418 -5.55 -18.43 -22.55
CA ALA A 418 -4.87 -19.57 -21.93
C ALA A 418 -5.87 -20.33 -21.03
N ALA A 419 -5.41 -20.85 -19.88
CA ALA A 419 -6.30 -21.48 -18.91
C ALA A 419 -7.10 -20.43 -18.12
N ASP A 420 -8.15 -20.88 -17.43
CA ASP A 420 -8.89 -20.04 -16.46
C ASP A 420 -8.06 -19.84 -15.19
N HIS A 421 -7.08 -18.93 -15.29
CA HIS A 421 -6.12 -18.66 -14.23
C HIS A 421 -6.77 -18.04 -13.00
N SER A 422 -7.76 -17.17 -13.20
CA SER A 422 -8.50 -16.51 -12.13
C SER A 422 -9.32 -17.50 -11.29
N ARG A 423 -10.06 -18.41 -11.92
CA ARG A 423 -10.79 -19.45 -11.19
C ARG A 423 -9.86 -20.40 -10.45
N ALA A 424 -8.73 -20.77 -11.06
CA ALA A 424 -7.72 -21.61 -10.43
C ALA A 424 -7.10 -20.94 -9.19
N PHE A 425 -6.77 -19.64 -9.30
CA PHE A 425 -6.25 -18.84 -8.19
C PHE A 425 -7.23 -18.82 -7.00
N VAL A 426 -8.51 -18.52 -7.24
CA VAL A 426 -9.52 -18.54 -6.17
C VAL A 426 -9.68 -19.94 -5.57
N ALA A 427 -9.65 -21.00 -6.40
CA ALA A 427 -9.71 -22.38 -5.91
C ALA A 427 -8.58 -22.69 -4.92
N GLU A 428 -7.35 -22.31 -5.27
CA GLU A 428 -6.16 -22.49 -4.44
C GLU A 428 -6.29 -21.70 -3.14
N GLN A 429 -6.68 -20.43 -3.22
CA GLN A 429 -6.88 -19.58 -2.04
C GLN A 429 -7.97 -20.10 -1.12
N PHE A 430 -9.04 -20.71 -1.64
CA PHE A 430 -10.13 -21.28 -0.85
C PHE A 430 -9.81 -22.67 -0.28
N ALA A 431 -8.81 -23.35 -0.85
CA ALA A 431 -8.29 -24.63 -0.34
C ALA A 431 -7.26 -24.46 0.78
N ALA A 432 -6.60 -23.28 0.88
CA ALA A 432 -5.58 -23.02 1.89
C ALA A 432 -6.15 -23.10 3.33
N PRO A 433 -5.40 -23.67 4.30
CA PRO A 433 -5.85 -23.83 5.69
C PRO A 433 -5.95 -22.48 6.43
N GLY A 434 -6.69 -22.42 7.53
CA GLY A 434 -6.80 -21.19 8.35
C GLY A 434 -8.06 -20.36 8.09
N ALA A 435 -9.03 -20.90 7.36
CA ALA A 435 -10.38 -20.37 7.20
C ALA A 435 -11.35 -21.55 6.97
N GLU A 436 -12.39 -21.68 7.80
CA GLU A 436 -13.28 -22.85 7.77
C GLU A 436 -14.52 -22.59 6.92
N ARG A 437 -15.26 -21.51 7.19
CA ARG A 437 -16.48 -21.19 6.45
C ARG A 437 -16.16 -20.57 5.11
N ALA A 438 -17.11 -20.68 4.19
CA ALA A 438 -17.05 -20.05 2.88
C ALA A 438 -16.80 -18.53 2.97
N VAL A 439 -17.53 -17.82 3.84
CA VAL A 439 -17.31 -16.38 4.09
C VAL A 439 -15.94 -16.08 4.72
N ASP A 440 -15.39 -16.94 5.59
CA ASP A 440 -14.07 -16.73 6.20
C ASP A 440 -12.96 -16.84 5.13
N LYS A 441 -13.14 -17.73 4.14
CA LYS A 441 -12.22 -17.90 3.02
C LYS A 441 -12.22 -16.68 2.10
N ALA A 442 -13.40 -16.15 1.81
CA ALA A 442 -13.56 -14.91 1.04
C ALA A 442 -12.96 -13.71 1.78
N LEU A 443 -13.27 -13.54 3.07
CA LEU A 443 -12.68 -12.48 3.90
C LEU A 443 -11.16 -12.55 3.93
N ARG A 444 -10.58 -13.75 4.04
CA ARG A 444 -9.14 -13.91 3.95
C ARG A 444 -8.61 -13.43 2.62
N LEU A 445 -9.16 -13.94 1.50
CA LEU A 445 -8.72 -13.55 0.16
C LEU A 445 -8.82 -12.04 -0.04
N ASP A 446 -9.96 -11.44 0.32
CA ASP A 446 -10.21 -10.03 0.14
C ASP A 446 -9.28 -9.19 1.02
N THR A 447 -9.11 -9.55 2.30
CA THR A 447 -8.21 -8.84 3.22
C THR A 447 -6.74 -8.92 2.81
N THR A 448 -6.26 -10.09 2.37
CA THR A 448 -4.82 -10.33 2.17
C THR A 448 -4.36 -10.17 0.72
N VAL A 449 -5.29 -10.05 -0.23
CA VAL A 449 -4.99 -9.91 -1.66
C VAL A 449 -5.77 -8.75 -2.28
N MET A 450 -7.10 -8.81 -2.30
CA MET A 450 -7.91 -7.85 -3.08
C MET A 450 -7.78 -6.42 -2.54
N LEU A 451 -7.85 -6.25 -1.22
CA LEU A 451 -7.63 -5.00 -0.49
C LEU A 451 -6.36 -4.29 -0.95
N ILE A 452 -5.27 -5.05 -1.08
CA ILE A 452 -3.92 -4.54 -1.33
C ILE A 452 -3.82 -3.99 -2.75
N ASP A 453 -4.41 -4.70 -3.71
CA ASP A 453 -4.29 -4.41 -5.13
C ASP A 453 -5.45 -3.61 -5.73
N ASP A 454 -6.48 -3.27 -4.96
CA ASP A 454 -7.50 -2.28 -5.35
C ASP A 454 -7.54 -1.05 -4.43
N PRO A 455 -8.31 -0.99 -3.33
CA PRO A 455 -8.53 0.26 -2.60
C PRO A 455 -7.25 0.85 -1.99
N VAL A 456 -6.33 0.00 -1.48
CA VAL A 456 -5.05 0.48 -0.93
C VAL A 456 -4.14 1.01 -2.05
N LYS A 457 -4.05 0.28 -3.17
CA LYS A 457 -3.31 0.72 -4.37
C LYS A 457 -3.87 2.01 -4.95
N ARG A 458 -5.20 2.18 -4.93
CA ARG A 458 -5.89 3.39 -5.39
C ARG A 458 -5.43 4.61 -4.60
N VAL A 459 -5.48 4.52 -3.28
CA VAL A 459 -5.02 5.60 -2.39
C VAL A 459 -3.54 5.90 -2.62
N ASP A 460 -2.67 4.89 -2.72
CA ASP A 460 -1.23 5.12 -2.93
C ASP A 460 -0.89 5.66 -4.35
N ASN A 461 -1.63 5.28 -5.39
CA ASN A 461 -1.36 5.76 -6.75
C ASN A 461 -1.88 7.18 -6.98
N MET A 462 -3.05 7.52 -6.42
CA MET A 462 -3.73 8.77 -6.70
C MET A 462 -3.34 9.91 -5.74
N THR A 463 -2.47 9.66 -4.75
CA THR A 463 -1.97 10.64 -3.74
C THR A 463 -0.45 10.77 -3.74
#